data_AF-A0A061S393-F1
#
_entry.id   AF-A0A061S393-F1
#
_cell.length_a   1.000
_cell.length_b   1.000
_cell.length_c   1.000
_cell.angle_alpha   90.00
_cell.angle_beta   90.00
_cell.angle_gamma   90.00
#
_symmetry.space_group_name_H-M   'P 1'
#
loop_
_entity.id
_entity.type
_entity.pdbx_description
1 polymer ?
#
loop_
_entity_poly.entity_id
_entity_poly.type
_entity_poly.pdbx_seq_one_letter_code
_entity_poly.pdbx_strand_id
1 'polypeptide(L)'
;SEPQCKKCQQVRKEVSPDVSDILYEDDFWIVVHKGAPIGVEGHLQILAKRHVVGFAEFTDEESAAIGPMLSRCQRALLAASGAPRVYVAALGASFPHFHAHLVPVHEAGAEAVTGTAWDVFLQEKLAADGKLQVDRGRCAEICDAFRREMAA
;
A
#
# COMPACT_ATOMS: atom_id res chain seq x y z
N SER A 1 9.39 1.00 18.96
CA SER A 1 9.54 1.92 17.82
C SER A 1 11.01 2.25 17.63
N GLU A 2 11.48 2.40 16.40
CA GLU A 2 12.89 2.67 16.07
C GLU A 2 13.06 4.08 15.46
N PRO A 3 13.84 5.00 16.05
CA PRO A 3 13.91 6.40 15.61
C PRO A 3 14.35 6.62 14.15
N GLN A 4 15.28 5.81 13.65
CA GLN A 4 15.81 5.95 12.28
C GLN A 4 14.95 5.24 11.21
N CYS A 5 13.94 4.47 11.62
CA CYS A 5 13.09 3.75 10.69
C CYS A 5 12.03 4.68 10.07
N LYS A 6 12.13 4.93 8.76
CA LYS A 6 11.16 5.77 8.02
C LYS A 6 9.72 5.28 8.14
N LYS A 7 9.50 3.96 8.23
CA LYS A 7 8.17 3.38 8.42
C LYS A 7 7.64 3.59 9.84
N CYS A 8 8.50 3.54 10.87
CA CYS A 8 8.12 3.98 12.22
C CYS A 8 7.75 5.45 12.25
N GLN A 9 8.52 6.31 11.58
CA GLN A 9 8.21 7.73 11.50
C GLN A 9 6.88 7.97 10.74
N GLN A 10 6.61 7.20 9.67
CA GLN A 10 5.34 7.22 8.96
C GLN A 10 4.17 6.81 9.88
N VAL A 11 4.34 5.72 10.64
CA VAL A 11 3.35 5.27 11.65
C VAL A 11 3.10 6.35 12.70
N ARG A 12 4.15 7.05 13.16
CA ARG A 12 4.04 8.13 14.15
C ARG A 12 3.58 9.47 13.57
N LYS A 13 3.36 9.56 12.25
CA LYS A 13 3.02 10.82 11.55
C LYS A 13 4.11 11.89 11.70
N GLU A 14 5.37 11.48 11.81
CA GLU A 14 6.53 12.33 12.11
C GLU A 14 7.34 12.74 10.87
N VAL A 15 6.87 12.48 9.66
CA VAL A 15 7.58 12.84 8.42
C VAL A 15 6.72 13.76 7.56
N SER A 16 7.38 14.68 6.86
CA SER A 16 7.02 15.50 5.68
C SER A 16 5.53 15.65 5.26
N PRO A 17 5.13 16.80 4.69
CA PRO A 17 3.84 16.96 3.96
C PRO A 17 3.51 15.91 2.89
N ASP A 18 4.47 15.04 2.51
CA ASP A 18 4.27 13.89 1.62
C ASP A 18 3.89 12.58 2.34
N VAL A 19 3.69 12.60 3.66
CA VAL A 19 3.10 11.45 4.38
C VAL A 19 1.66 11.34 3.92
N SER A 20 1.46 10.35 3.06
CA SER A 20 0.16 9.82 2.68
C SER A 20 -0.75 9.73 3.91
N ASP A 21 -1.91 10.37 3.83
CA ASP A 21 -2.91 10.28 4.88
C ASP A 21 -3.15 8.83 5.29
N ILE A 22 -3.35 8.62 6.58
CA ILE A 22 -3.86 7.35 7.09
C ILE A 22 -5.28 7.16 6.54
N LEU A 23 -5.47 6.08 5.80
CA LEU A 23 -6.76 5.69 5.22
C LEU A 23 -7.54 4.81 6.19
N TYR A 24 -6.84 4.04 7.01
CA TYR A 24 -7.42 3.20 8.06
C TYR A 24 -6.37 2.91 9.13
N GLU A 25 -6.82 2.73 10.37
CA GLU A 25 -5.98 2.35 11.50
C GLU A 25 -6.78 1.47 12.46
N ASP A 26 -6.14 0.40 12.97
CA ASP A 26 -6.63 -0.39 14.09
C ASP A 26 -5.51 -0.57 15.15
N ASP A 27 -5.67 -1.57 16.02
CA ASP A 27 -4.73 -1.85 17.10
C ASP A 27 -3.33 -2.26 16.59
N PHE A 28 -3.25 -2.96 15.45
CA PHE A 28 -2.01 -3.55 14.93
C PHE A 28 -1.52 -2.92 13.63
N TRP A 29 -2.44 -2.42 12.80
CA TRP A 29 -2.19 -2.07 11.41
C TRP A 29 -2.57 -0.63 11.10
N ILE A 30 -1.82 -0.01 10.19
CA ILE A 30 -2.25 1.20 9.49
C ILE A 30 -2.25 0.95 7.99
N VAL A 31 -3.19 1.57 7.29
CA VAL A 31 -3.27 1.59 5.84
C VAL A 31 -3.03 2.99 5.36
N VAL A 32 -2.15 3.13 4.37
CA VAL A 32 -1.75 4.40 3.81
C VAL A 32 -1.67 4.28 2.30
N HIS A 33 -1.86 5.40 1.59
CA HIS A 33 -1.47 5.45 0.18
C HIS A 33 0.05 5.38 0.05
N LYS A 34 0.58 4.79 -1.03
CA LYS A 34 2.03 4.80 -1.26
C LYS A 34 2.49 6.23 -1.62
N GLY A 35 3.57 6.70 -1.01
CA GLY A 35 4.21 7.96 -1.37
C GLY A 35 4.90 7.93 -2.74
N ALA A 36 5.27 9.10 -3.26
CA ALA A 36 5.97 9.24 -4.54
C ALA A 36 7.33 8.49 -4.57
N PRO A 37 7.76 7.99 -5.74
CA PRO A 37 7.03 7.94 -7.03
C PRO A 37 5.83 6.99 -6.95
N ILE A 38 4.77 7.21 -7.75
CA ILE A 38 3.58 6.33 -7.76
C ILE A 38 3.47 5.72 -9.16
N GLY A 39 3.64 4.40 -9.27
CA GLY A 39 3.54 3.70 -10.54
C GLY A 39 2.12 3.23 -10.88
N VAL A 40 1.27 3.07 -9.87
CA VAL A 40 -0.09 2.54 -10.02
C VAL A 40 -1.06 3.33 -9.16
N GLU A 41 -2.17 3.75 -9.76
CA GLU A 41 -3.24 4.45 -9.07
C GLU A 41 -3.85 3.56 -7.98
N GLY A 42 -4.06 4.09 -6.77
CA GLY A 42 -4.59 3.29 -5.66
C GLY A 42 -3.60 2.29 -5.06
N HIS A 43 -2.29 2.41 -5.33
CA HIS A 43 -1.26 1.63 -4.64
C HIS A 43 -1.25 1.97 -3.15
N LEU A 44 -1.71 1.03 -2.31
CA LEU A 44 -1.75 1.17 -0.86
C LEU A 44 -0.64 0.35 -0.17
N GLN A 45 -0.35 0.70 1.08
CA GLN A 45 0.50 -0.11 1.95
C GLN A 45 -0.21 -0.37 3.28
N ILE A 46 -0.15 -1.62 3.76
CA ILE A 46 -0.42 -1.96 5.16
C ILE A 46 0.92 -1.93 5.90
N LEU A 47 1.02 -1.22 7.02
CA LEU A 47 2.20 -1.21 7.89
C LEU A 47 1.83 -1.76 9.26
N ALA A 48 2.74 -2.52 9.86
CA ALA A 48 2.64 -2.83 11.29
C ALA A 48 2.83 -1.56 12.11
N LYS A 49 2.05 -1.37 13.18
CA LYS A 49 2.28 -0.27 14.14
C LYS A 49 3.53 -0.52 14.98
N ARG A 50 3.74 -1.78 15.39
CA ARG A 50 4.97 -2.22 16.03
C ARG A 50 6.13 -2.26 15.02
N HIS A 51 7.34 -1.97 15.50
CA HIS A 51 8.53 -2.17 14.70
C HIS A 51 8.86 -3.66 14.66
N VAL A 52 8.52 -4.30 13.56
CA VAL A 52 8.81 -5.71 13.24
C VAL A 52 9.26 -5.79 11.80
N VAL A 53 10.24 -6.62 11.47
CA VAL A 53 10.76 -6.70 10.09
C VAL A 53 9.83 -7.50 9.18
N GLY A 54 9.21 -8.55 9.70
CA GLY A 54 8.34 -9.43 8.93
C GLY A 54 7.58 -10.43 9.78
N PHE A 55 6.90 -11.36 9.11
CA PHE A 55 6.03 -12.36 9.74
C PHE A 55 6.70 -13.19 10.84
N ALA A 56 8.01 -13.43 10.75
CA ALA A 56 8.76 -14.17 11.76
C ALA A 56 8.83 -13.48 13.14
N GLU A 57 8.52 -12.18 13.20
CA GLU A 57 8.54 -11.38 14.43
C GLU A 57 7.15 -11.01 14.93
N PHE A 58 6.09 -11.43 14.22
CA PHE A 58 4.71 -11.16 14.64
C PHE A 58 4.38 -11.93 15.92
N THR A 59 3.54 -11.32 16.76
CA THR A 59 2.89 -12.07 17.84
C THR A 59 1.81 -12.98 17.25
N ASP A 60 1.28 -13.88 18.08
CA ASP A 60 0.15 -14.73 17.66
C ASP A 60 -1.10 -13.88 17.35
N GLU A 61 -1.33 -12.79 18.10
CA GLU A 61 -2.45 -11.88 17.86
C GLU A 61 -2.30 -11.12 16.54
N GLU A 62 -1.10 -10.58 16.25
CA GLU A 62 -0.82 -9.93 14.98
C GLU A 62 -0.97 -10.92 13.81
N SER A 63 -0.43 -12.15 13.97
CA SER A 63 -0.56 -13.21 12.96
C SER A 63 -2.01 -13.60 12.71
N ALA A 64 -2.85 -13.64 13.76
CA ALA A 64 -4.28 -13.89 13.62
C ALA A 64 -5.04 -12.70 12.99
N ALA A 65 -4.61 -11.46 13.26
CA ALA A 65 -5.29 -10.25 12.82
C ALA A 65 -5.00 -9.88 11.35
N ILE A 66 -3.83 -10.23 10.80
CA ILE A 66 -3.44 -9.77 9.45
C ILE A 66 -4.31 -10.35 8.33
N GLY A 67 -4.78 -11.60 8.46
CA GLY A 67 -5.60 -12.26 7.44
C GLY A 67 -6.94 -11.57 7.19
N PRO A 68 -7.79 -11.37 8.23
CA PRO A 68 -9.02 -10.60 8.12
C PRO A 68 -8.79 -9.17 7.62
N MET A 69 -7.73 -8.52 8.10
CA MET A 69 -7.37 -7.16 7.69
C MET A 69 -7.05 -7.07 6.20
N LEU A 70 -6.19 -7.96 5.70
CA LEU A 70 -5.87 -8.08 4.26
C LEU A 70 -7.13 -8.30 3.42
N SER A 71 -8.00 -9.22 3.85
CA SER A 71 -9.24 -9.53 3.15
C SER A 71 -10.18 -8.32 3.06
N ARG A 72 -10.30 -7.55 4.14
CA ARG A 72 -11.12 -6.33 4.19
C ARG A 72 -10.54 -5.26 3.25
N CYS A 73 -9.24 -4.98 3.35
CA CYS A 73 -8.60 -3.99 2.49
C CYS A 73 -8.67 -4.37 1.01
N GLN A 74 -8.47 -5.63 0.64
CA GLN A 74 -8.58 -6.05 -0.75
C GLN A 74 -9.99 -5.84 -1.30
N ARG A 75 -11.05 -6.20 -0.55
CA ARG A 75 -12.44 -5.95 -0.97
C ARG A 75 -12.72 -4.45 -1.15
N ALA A 76 -12.33 -3.65 -0.17
CA ALA A 76 -12.50 -2.19 -0.23
C ALA A 76 -11.75 -1.58 -1.42
N LEU A 77 -10.52 -2.03 -1.68
CA LEU A 77 -9.72 -1.51 -2.78
C LEU A 77 -10.23 -1.97 -4.15
N LEU A 78 -10.74 -3.19 -4.27
CA LEU A 78 -11.42 -3.66 -5.49
C LEU A 78 -12.64 -2.77 -5.80
N ALA A 79 -13.49 -2.52 -4.81
CA ALA A 79 -14.67 -1.66 -4.95
C ALA A 79 -14.28 -0.20 -5.29
N ALA A 80 -13.28 0.35 -4.61
CA ALA A 80 -12.83 1.73 -4.78
C ALA A 80 -12.14 1.99 -6.13
N SER A 81 -11.31 1.05 -6.60
CA SER A 81 -10.56 1.18 -7.85
C SER A 81 -11.34 0.71 -9.08
N GLY A 82 -12.27 -0.22 -8.92
CA GLY A 82 -12.89 -0.94 -10.03
C GLY A 82 -11.94 -1.96 -10.69
N ALA A 83 -10.77 -2.24 -10.10
CA ALA A 83 -9.84 -3.21 -10.65
C ALA A 83 -10.39 -4.63 -10.54
N PRO A 84 -10.14 -5.50 -11.54
CA PRO A 84 -10.52 -6.92 -11.46
C PRO A 84 -9.71 -7.71 -10.42
N ARG A 85 -8.56 -7.18 -9.99
CA ARG A 85 -7.65 -7.85 -9.05
C ARG A 85 -6.82 -6.85 -8.25
N VAL A 86 -6.45 -7.23 -7.03
CA VAL A 86 -5.44 -6.56 -6.21
C VAL A 86 -4.32 -7.53 -5.87
N TYR A 87 -3.08 -7.23 -6.27
CA TYR A 87 -1.91 -7.97 -5.82
C TYR A 87 -1.51 -7.60 -4.40
N VAL A 88 -1.00 -8.58 -3.66
CA VAL A 88 -0.40 -8.39 -2.33
C VAL A 88 1.05 -8.84 -2.38
N ALA A 89 1.96 -7.98 -1.94
CA ALA A 89 3.38 -8.31 -1.86
C ALA A 89 4.01 -7.74 -0.58
N ALA A 90 4.60 -8.61 0.24
CA ALA A 90 5.43 -8.22 1.38
C ALA A 90 6.84 -8.74 1.12
N LEU A 91 7.73 -7.84 0.67
CA LEU A 91 9.08 -8.21 0.22
C LEU A 91 10.16 -7.97 1.27
N GLY A 92 9.93 -7.04 2.21
CA GLY A 92 10.89 -6.70 3.28
C GLY A 92 12.21 -6.07 2.81
N ALA A 93 12.37 -5.75 1.52
CA ALA A 93 13.67 -5.36 0.96
C ALA A 93 14.05 -3.88 1.19
N SER A 94 13.08 -2.97 1.26
CA SER A 94 13.38 -1.52 1.27
C SER A 94 13.57 -0.94 2.67
N PHE A 95 12.87 -1.47 3.68
CA PHE A 95 12.92 -0.99 5.05
C PHE A 95 12.80 -2.17 6.01
N PRO A 96 13.58 -2.19 7.12
CA PRO A 96 13.46 -3.20 8.16
C PRO A 96 12.22 -2.92 9.04
N HIS A 97 11.05 -2.86 8.43
CA HIS A 97 9.75 -2.66 9.07
C HIS A 97 8.68 -3.18 8.13
N PHE A 98 7.85 -4.08 8.65
CA PHE A 98 6.82 -4.79 7.91
C PHE A 98 5.90 -3.81 7.20
N HIS A 99 5.86 -3.97 5.89
CA HIS A 99 4.82 -3.40 5.07
C HIS A 99 4.47 -4.38 3.95
N ALA A 100 3.18 -4.48 3.68
CA ALA A 100 2.64 -5.19 2.54
C ALA A 100 2.08 -4.17 1.54
N HIS A 101 2.38 -4.35 0.27
CA HIS A 101 1.84 -3.58 -0.83
C HIS A 101 0.51 -4.17 -1.27
N LEU A 102 -0.50 -3.34 -1.47
CA LEU A 102 -1.77 -3.69 -2.08
C LEU A 102 -1.89 -2.88 -3.37
N VAL A 103 -1.85 -3.57 -4.51
CA VAL A 103 -1.75 -2.91 -5.82
C VAL A 103 -2.92 -3.33 -6.69
N PRO A 104 -3.87 -2.42 -6.99
CA PRO A 104 -4.95 -2.71 -7.93
C PRO A 104 -4.36 -2.85 -9.34
N VAL A 105 -4.82 -3.86 -10.08
CA VAL A 105 -4.29 -4.19 -11.40
C VAL A 105 -5.40 -4.04 -12.40
N HIS A 106 -5.27 -3.06 -13.28
CA HIS A 106 -6.11 -2.92 -14.46
C HIS A 106 -5.46 -3.64 -15.64
N GLU A 107 -6.27 -4.02 -16.64
CA GLU A 107 -5.71 -4.63 -17.85
C GLU A 107 -4.73 -3.68 -18.56
N ALA A 108 -3.75 -4.27 -19.23
CA ALA A 108 -2.64 -3.57 -19.84
C ALA A 108 -3.10 -2.45 -20.80
N GLY A 109 -2.76 -1.20 -20.47
CA GLY A 109 -2.99 -0.04 -21.34
C GLY A 109 -1.72 0.59 -21.92
N ALA A 110 -0.55 0.28 -21.37
CA ALA A 110 0.76 0.75 -21.84
C ALA A 110 1.53 -0.38 -22.53
N GLU A 111 2.26 -0.07 -23.60
CA GLU A 111 2.93 -1.04 -24.48
C GLU A 111 3.87 -2.02 -23.75
N ALA A 112 4.44 -1.61 -22.62
CA ALA A 112 5.35 -2.43 -21.80
C ALA A 112 4.68 -3.18 -20.64
N VAL A 113 3.39 -2.94 -20.35
CA VAL A 113 2.64 -3.63 -19.29
C VAL A 113 2.00 -4.87 -19.91
N THR A 114 2.35 -6.05 -19.41
CA THR A 114 1.96 -7.35 -19.99
C THR A 114 0.88 -8.09 -19.19
N GLY A 115 0.39 -7.49 -18.10
CA GLY A 115 -0.60 -8.07 -17.17
C GLY A 115 0.01 -8.98 -16.10
N THR A 116 1.34 -9.07 -15.99
CA THR A 116 2.04 -9.92 -15.02
C THR A 116 2.28 -9.20 -13.68
N ALA A 117 2.55 -9.96 -12.63
CA ALA A 117 2.91 -9.39 -11.33
C ALA A 117 4.18 -8.51 -11.38
N TRP A 118 5.08 -8.78 -12.33
CA TRP A 118 6.31 -8.02 -12.52
C TRP A 118 6.06 -6.60 -13.04
N ASP A 119 4.93 -6.37 -13.72
CA ASP A 119 4.61 -5.07 -14.27
C ASP A 119 4.36 -4.02 -13.20
N VAL A 120 4.01 -4.42 -11.97
CA VAL A 120 3.90 -3.48 -10.84
C VAL A 120 5.25 -2.83 -10.58
N PHE A 121 6.33 -3.63 -10.50
CA PHE A 121 7.67 -3.10 -10.26
C PHE A 121 8.20 -2.33 -11.47
N LEU A 122 7.85 -2.76 -12.68
CA LEU A 122 8.17 -2.03 -13.91
C LEU A 122 7.51 -0.64 -13.91
N GLN A 123 6.22 -0.56 -13.60
CA GLN A 123 5.48 0.70 -13.53
C GLN A 123 6.07 1.65 -12.47
N GLU A 124 6.45 1.12 -11.31
CA GLU A 124 7.15 1.89 -10.28
C GLU A 124 8.50 2.43 -10.79
N LYS A 125 9.26 1.62 -11.53
CA LYS A 125 10.52 2.08 -12.15
C LYS A 125 10.28 3.13 -13.22
N LEU A 126 9.28 2.95 -14.08
CA LEU A 126 8.92 3.92 -15.11
C LEU A 126 8.50 5.25 -14.49
N ALA A 127 7.73 5.23 -13.40
CA ALA A 127 7.35 6.44 -12.68
C ALA A 127 8.56 7.13 -12.03
N ALA A 128 9.47 6.37 -11.43
CA ALA A 128 10.73 6.90 -10.89
C ALA A 128 11.61 7.56 -11.97
N ASP A 129 11.59 7.03 -13.19
CA ASP A 129 12.33 7.57 -14.34
C ASP A 129 11.58 8.72 -15.04
N GLY A 130 10.40 9.12 -14.55
CA GLY A 130 9.57 10.15 -15.18
C GLY A 130 8.94 9.72 -16.51
N LYS A 131 8.92 8.42 -16.81
CA LYS A 131 8.36 7.82 -18.04
C LYS A 131 6.91 7.37 -17.89
N LEU A 132 6.39 7.36 -16.66
CA LEU A 132 5.00 7.10 -16.34
C LEU A 132 4.51 8.16 -15.36
N GLN A 133 3.33 8.71 -15.63
CA GLN A 133 2.65 9.62 -14.73
C GLN A 133 1.27 9.06 -14.43
N VAL A 134 0.94 8.93 -13.15
CA VAL A 134 -0.41 8.57 -12.68
C VAL A 134 -1.22 9.83 -12.38
N ASP A 135 -2.54 9.75 -12.49
CA ASP A 135 -3.41 10.87 -12.12
C ASP A 135 -3.53 10.98 -10.60
N ARG A 136 -3.06 12.10 -10.04
CA ARG A 136 -3.14 12.38 -8.60
C ARG A 136 -4.57 12.60 -8.12
N GLY A 137 -5.44 13.19 -8.95
CA GLY A 137 -6.86 13.34 -8.66
C GLY A 137 -7.53 11.98 -8.56
N ARG A 138 -7.22 11.08 -9.50
CA ARG A 138 -7.71 9.69 -9.46
C ARG A 138 -7.22 8.93 -8.23
N CYS A 139 -5.96 9.10 -7.83
CA CYS A 139 -5.43 8.52 -6.59
C CYS A 139 -6.22 9.00 -5.36
N ALA A 140 -6.55 10.29 -5.28
CA ALA A 140 -7.33 10.86 -4.19
C ALA A 140 -8.76 10.31 -4.16
N GLU A 141 -9.43 10.22 -5.31
CA GLU A 141 -10.77 9.62 -5.42
C GLU A 141 -10.81 8.18 -4.93
N ILE A 142 -9.82 7.36 -5.31
CA ILE A 142 -9.70 5.97 -4.87
C ILE A 142 -9.46 5.91 -3.36
N CYS A 143 -8.62 6.79 -2.80
CA CYS A 143 -8.39 6.85 -1.36
C CYS A 143 -9.68 7.19 -0.58
N ASP A 144 -10.47 8.15 -1.07
CA ASP A 144 -11.73 8.54 -0.43
C ASP A 144 -12.79 7.45 -0.55
N ALA A 145 -12.87 6.78 -1.71
CA ALA A 145 -13.73 5.62 -1.86
C ALA A 145 -13.32 4.47 -0.93
N PHE A 146 -12.03 4.17 -0.85
CA PHE A 146 -11.49 3.16 0.06
C PHE A 146 -11.84 3.45 1.53
N ARG A 147 -11.73 4.71 1.98
CA ARG A 147 -12.13 5.10 3.35
C ARG A 147 -13.61 4.81 3.61
N ARG A 148 -14.49 5.08 2.65
CA ARG A 148 -15.93 4.80 2.79
C ARG A 148 -16.19 3.30 2.89
N GLU A 149 -15.57 2.50 2.04
CA GLU A 149 -15.69 1.03 2.06
C GLU A 149 -15.14 0.42 3.36
N MET A 150 -14.08 1.01 3.93
CA MET A 150 -13.52 0.59 5.21
C MET A 150 -14.33 1.08 6.43
N ALA A 151 -15.30 1.99 6.24
CA ALA A 151 -16.19 2.47 7.29
C ALA A 151 -17.55 1.74 7.33
N ALA A 152 -17.93 1.08 6.22
CA ALA A 152 -19.04 0.13 6.15
C ALA A 152 -18.72 -1.19 6.86
#